data_AF-A0ABD2GSG1-F1
#
_entry.id   AF-A0ABD2GSG1-F1
#
_cell.length_a   1.000
_cell.length_b   1.000
_cell.length_c   1.000
_cell.angle_alpha   90.00
_cell.angle_beta   90.00
_cell.angle_gamma   90.00
#
_symmetry.space_group_name_H-M   'P 1'
#
loop_
_entity.id
_entity.type
_entity.pdbx_description
1 polymer ?
#
loop_
_entity_poly.entity_id
_entity_poly.type
_entity_poly.pdbx_seq_one_letter_code
_entity_poly.pdbx_strand_id
1 'polypeptide(L)'
;MEKSETELKDTYARWLPLGLGLNHLGKGEAIETTLAALQVVPEPFRSFANTLVDICAYAGSGNVLKVQQLLHICSEHYEAKEKEKEEKEDKKDKKDKDKKETAADMGSHQGVAVLGIALIAMGEEIGSEMALRTFGHLLRYGEPTLRRAVPLALALISVSNPRLNILDTLSKFSHDADPEVSHNSIFAMGMVGSGTNNARLAAMLRQLAQYHAKDPNNLFMVRLAQGLTHLGKGTLTLCPYHSDRQLMSQVAVAGLLTVLVSFLDVKNIILGKSHYILYGLVAAMQPRMLVTFDEELRPLPVSVRVGQAVDVVGQAGKPKAITGFQTHTTPVLLAHGERAELATEEYLPVTPILEGFVILRKNPNYET
;
A
#
# COMPACT_ATOMS: atom_id res chain seq x y z
N MET A 1 -21.30 -3.28 -20.16
CA MET A 1 -20.11 -4.15 -20.35
C MET A 1 -20.50 -5.24 -21.32
N GLU A 2 -20.25 -5.06 -22.61
CA GLU A 2 -20.41 -6.13 -23.60
C GLU A 2 -19.03 -6.71 -23.87
N LYS A 3 -18.58 -7.64 -23.02
CA LYS A 3 -17.36 -8.42 -23.26
C LYS A 3 -17.67 -9.90 -23.17
N SER A 4 -17.07 -10.67 -24.06
CA SER A 4 -17.21 -12.13 -24.15
C SER A 4 -16.60 -12.83 -22.93
N GLU A 5 -17.09 -14.02 -22.56
CA GLU A 5 -16.56 -14.84 -21.44
C GLU A 5 -15.06 -15.13 -21.55
N THR A 6 -14.51 -15.12 -22.75
CA THR A 6 -13.08 -15.25 -23.03
C THR A 6 -12.27 -14.00 -22.69
N GLU A 7 -12.83 -12.80 -22.89
CA GLU A 7 -12.18 -11.54 -22.50
C GLU A 7 -12.27 -11.26 -21.00
N LEU A 8 -13.22 -11.89 -20.30
CA LEU A 8 -13.33 -11.88 -18.83
C LEU A 8 -12.26 -12.75 -18.16
N LYS A 9 -11.68 -13.71 -18.89
CA LYS A 9 -10.57 -14.56 -18.43
C LYS A 9 -9.19 -13.95 -18.65
N ASP A 10 -9.08 -12.89 -19.44
CA ASP A 10 -7.82 -12.18 -19.62
C ASP A 10 -7.38 -11.51 -18.33
N THR A 11 -6.09 -11.55 -18.03
CA THR A 11 -5.47 -10.91 -16.86
C THR A 11 -5.80 -9.42 -16.76
N TYR A 12 -6.00 -8.76 -17.92
CA TYR A 12 -6.40 -7.36 -18.03
C TYR A 12 -7.84 -7.09 -17.57
N ALA A 13 -8.70 -8.12 -17.50
CA ALA A 13 -10.07 -7.96 -17.01
C ALA A 13 -10.10 -7.49 -15.56
N ARG A 14 -9.06 -7.79 -14.76
CA ARG A 14 -8.92 -7.32 -13.37
C ARG A 14 -8.85 -5.79 -13.24
N TRP A 15 -8.50 -5.06 -14.30
CA TRP A 15 -8.43 -3.60 -14.26
C TRP A 15 -9.77 -2.91 -14.52
N LEU A 16 -10.73 -3.59 -15.14
CA LEU A 16 -12.06 -3.02 -15.40
C LEU A 16 -12.80 -2.69 -14.09
N PRO A 17 -12.88 -3.61 -13.09
CA PRO A 17 -13.48 -3.31 -11.80
C PRO A 17 -12.62 -2.35 -10.98
N LEU A 18 -11.30 -2.36 -11.17
CA LEU A 18 -10.42 -1.41 -10.51
C LEU A 18 -10.74 0.01 -10.95
N GLY A 19 -10.88 0.27 -12.25
CA GLY A 19 -11.25 1.59 -12.77
C GLY A 19 -12.59 2.11 -12.23
N LEU A 20 -13.57 1.21 -12.05
CA LEU A 20 -14.84 1.54 -11.41
C LEU A 20 -14.65 1.87 -9.93
N GLY A 21 -13.91 1.05 -9.18
CA GLY A 21 -13.63 1.28 -7.76
C GLY A 21 -12.89 2.59 -7.50
N LEU A 22 -11.90 2.92 -8.35
CA LEU A 22 -11.11 4.14 -8.23
C LEU A 22 -11.95 5.42 -8.46
N ASN A 23 -12.96 5.40 -9.32
CA ASN A 23 -13.88 6.54 -9.50
C ASN A 23 -14.76 6.82 -8.27
N HIS A 24 -14.95 5.81 -7.43
CA HIS A 24 -15.74 5.87 -6.20
C HIS A 24 -14.89 5.79 -4.92
N LEU A 25 -13.59 6.04 -5.03
CA LEU A 25 -12.67 5.95 -3.90
C LEU A 25 -13.07 6.91 -2.75
N GLY A 26 -13.23 6.37 -1.55
CA GLY A 26 -13.56 7.14 -0.35
C GLY A 26 -14.99 7.72 -0.31
N LYS A 27 -15.89 7.29 -1.20
CA LYS A 27 -17.28 7.79 -1.26
C LYS A 27 -18.29 7.01 -0.41
N GLY A 28 -17.83 6.05 0.41
CA GLY A 28 -18.66 5.33 1.37
C GLY A 28 -19.98 4.82 0.77
N GLU A 29 -21.11 5.29 1.33
CA GLU A 29 -22.49 4.86 1.01
C GLU A 29 -22.92 5.10 -0.45
N ALA A 30 -22.29 6.02 -1.18
CA ALA A 30 -22.65 6.30 -2.58
C ALA A 30 -22.38 5.11 -3.53
N ILE A 31 -21.73 4.06 -3.05
CA ILE A 31 -21.34 2.90 -3.84
C ILE A 31 -22.44 1.85 -3.99
N GLU A 32 -23.49 1.87 -3.15
CA GLU A 32 -24.56 0.87 -3.18
C GLU A 32 -25.25 0.76 -4.54
N THR A 33 -25.41 1.90 -5.23
CA THR A 33 -25.98 1.96 -6.59
C THR A 33 -25.10 1.24 -7.61
N THR A 34 -23.77 1.36 -7.48
CA THR A 34 -22.80 0.69 -8.36
C THR A 34 -22.68 -0.79 -8.04
N LEU A 35 -22.77 -1.18 -6.76
CA LEU A 35 -22.82 -2.58 -6.35
C LEU A 35 -24.08 -3.26 -6.87
N ALA A 36 -25.23 -2.59 -6.83
CA ALA A 36 -26.47 -3.08 -7.42
C ALA A 36 -26.35 -3.25 -8.95
N ALA A 37 -25.70 -2.32 -9.64
CA ALA A 37 -25.46 -2.43 -11.08
C ALA A 37 -24.53 -3.60 -11.46
N LEU A 38 -23.56 -3.94 -10.60
CA LEU A 38 -22.62 -5.04 -10.81
C LEU A 38 -23.23 -6.44 -10.57
N GLN A 39 -24.41 -6.54 -9.94
CA GLN A 39 -25.12 -7.82 -9.77
C GLN A 39 -25.54 -8.46 -11.10
N VAL A 40 -25.63 -7.70 -12.18
CA VAL A 40 -26.03 -8.19 -13.51
C VAL A 40 -24.91 -8.97 -14.21
N VAL A 41 -23.66 -8.85 -13.75
CA VAL A 41 -22.47 -9.49 -14.35
C VAL A 41 -22.43 -10.99 -14.02
N PRO A 42 -21.97 -11.91 -14.90
CA PRO A 42 -21.86 -13.34 -14.58
C PRO A 42 -20.86 -13.65 -13.43
N GLU A 43 -21.16 -14.69 -12.65
CA GLU A 43 -20.24 -15.25 -11.63
C GLU A 43 -19.14 -16.06 -12.34
N PRO A 44 -17.86 -16.00 -11.94
CA PRO A 44 -17.24 -15.51 -10.68
C PRO A 44 -16.66 -14.08 -10.73
N PHE A 45 -16.65 -13.42 -11.89
CA PHE A 45 -16.11 -12.05 -12.02
C PHE A 45 -16.94 -11.02 -11.21
N ARG A 46 -18.24 -11.30 -11.02
CA ARG A 46 -19.14 -10.53 -10.14
C ARG A 46 -18.61 -10.38 -8.71
N SER A 47 -18.23 -11.47 -8.06
CA SER A 47 -17.82 -11.44 -6.65
C SER A 47 -16.50 -10.66 -6.50
N PHE A 48 -15.56 -10.87 -7.41
CA PHE A 48 -14.30 -10.12 -7.50
C PHE A 48 -14.54 -8.61 -7.72
N ALA A 49 -15.40 -8.24 -8.67
CA ALA A 49 -15.71 -6.85 -8.96
C ALA A 49 -16.43 -6.17 -7.78
N ASN A 50 -17.39 -6.85 -7.16
CA ASN A 50 -18.12 -6.33 -6.00
C ASN A 50 -17.20 -6.05 -4.82
N THR A 51 -16.32 -6.99 -4.47
CA THR A 51 -15.40 -6.75 -3.35
C THR A 51 -14.39 -5.65 -3.67
N LEU A 52 -13.82 -5.62 -4.87
CA LEU A 52 -12.85 -4.59 -5.22
C LEU A 52 -13.45 -3.18 -5.17
N VAL A 53 -14.69 -3.03 -5.66
CA VAL A 53 -15.42 -1.77 -5.64
C VAL A 53 -15.79 -1.38 -4.20
N ASP A 54 -16.36 -2.30 -3.41
CA ASP A 54 -16.69 -2.08 -1.99
C ASP A 54 -15.45 -1.65 -1.18
N ILE A 55 -14.32 -2.35 -1.35
CA ILE A 55 -13.05 -2.03 -0.69
C ILE A 55 -12.57 -0.61 -1.02
N CYS A 56 -12.68 -0.19 -2.29
CA CYS A 56 -12.28 1.15 -2.71
C CYS A 56 -13.16 2.26 -2.09
N ALA A 57 -14.47 2.01 -1.89
CA ALA A 57 -15.35 2.97 -1.22
C ALA A 57 -14.92 3.27 0.22
N TYR A 58 -14.50 2.23 0.94
CA TYR A 58 -14.18 2.28 2.37
C TYR A 58 -12.69 2.50 2.66
N ALA A 59 -11.89 2.85 1.64
CA ALA A 59 -10.48 3.15 1.79
C ALA A 59 -10.23 4.22 2.87
N GLY A 60 -9.34 3.92 3.84
CA GLY A 60 -8.96 4.86 4.90
C GLY A 60 -10.04 5.17 5.96
N SER A 61 -11.20 4.50 5.93
CA SER A 61 -12.31 4.80 6.85
C SER A 61 -12.22 4.13 8.22
N GLY A 62 -11.33 3.13 8.41
CA GLY A 62 -11.20 2.40 9.67
C GLY A 62 -12.41 1.52 10.04
N ASN A 63 -13.36 1.28 9.11
CA ASN A 63 -14.58 0.55 9.43
C ASN A 63 -14.33 -0.94 9.74
N VAL A 64 -14.36 -1.28 11.03
CA VAL A 64 -14.09 -2.63 11.56
C VAL A 64 -15.10 -3.66 11.07
N LEU A 65 -16.37 -3.28 10.85
CA LEU A 65 -17.41 -4.22 10.39
C LEU A 65 -17.11 -4.74 8.98
N LYS A 66 -16.63 -3.84 8.11
CA LYS A 66 -16.22 -4.21 6.75
C LYS A 66 -14.97 -5.09 6.77
N VAL A 67 -14.01 -4.80 7.65
CA VAL A 67 -12.84 -5.66 7.85
C VAL A 67 -13.25 -7.06 8.33
N GLN A 68 -14.21 -7.17 9.25
CA GLN A 68 -14.73 -8.46 9.71
C GLN A 68 -15.42 -9.25 8.60
N GLN A 69 -16.22 -8.60 7.75
CA GLN A 69 -16.85 -9.24 6.59
C GLN A 69 -15.80 -9.78 5.62
N LEU A 70 -14.77 -8.99 5.32
CA LEU A 70 -13.66 -9.41 4.45
C LEU A 70 -12.86 -10.56 5.07
N LEU A 71 -12.67 -10.57 6.40
CA LEU A 71 -12.03 -11.67 7.10
C LEU A 71 -12.86 -12.95 7.07
N HIS A 72 -14.19 -12.84 7.13
CA HIS A 72 -15.06 -14.01 6.98
C HIS A 72 -14.87 -14.67 5.60
N ILE A 73 -14.85 -13.86 4.54
CA ILE A 73 -14.57 -14.31 3.17
C ILE A 73 -13.18 -14.96 3.07
N CYS A 74 -12.17 -14.42 3.76
CA CYS A 74 -10.83 -15.00 3.80
C CYS A 74 -10.73 -16.29 4.65
N SER A 75 -11.67 -16.50 5.58
CA SER A 75 -11.72 -17.67 6.47
C SER A 75 -12.48 -18.86 5.89
N GLU A 76 -13.26 -18.65 4.83
CA GLU A 76 -13.88 -19.74 4.07
C GLU A 76 -12.78 -20.54 3.34
N HIS A 77 -12.29 -21.59 4.00
CA HIS A 77 -11.34 -22.53 3.43
C HIS A 77 -12.03 -23.46 2.42
N TYR A 78 -11.35 -23.78 1.32
CA TYR A 78 -11.89 -24.61 0.25
C TYR A 78 -12.26 -26.02 0.72
N GLU A 79 -11.53 -26.56 1.69
CA GLU A 79 -11.79 -27.90 2.24
C GLU A 79 -13.19 -28.04 2.86
N ALA A 80 -13.81 -26.96 3.35
CA ALA A 80 -15.18 -27.02 3.88
C ALA A 80 -16.22 -27.13 2.75
N LYS A 81 -16.00 -26.45 1.62
CA LYS A 81 -16.86 -26.54 0.44
C LYS A 81 -16.61 -27.80 -0.39
N GLU A 82 -15.41 -28.39 -0.33
CA GLU A 82 -15.13 -29.70 -0.93
C GLU A 82 -15.86 -30.82 -0.16
N LYS A 83 -15.81 -30.82 1.18
CA LYS A 83 -16.52 -31.82 2.01
C LYS A 83 -18.05 -31.75 1.88
N GLU A 84 -18.63 -30.56 1.73
CA GLU A 84 -20.08 -30.42 1.49
C GLU A 84 -20.51 -30.77 0.05
N LYS A 85 -19.61 -30.68 -0.93
CA LYS A 85 -19.91 -31.03 -2.34
C LYS A 85 -19.63 -32.50 -2.67
N GLU A 86 -18.72 -33.15 -1.95
CA GLU A 86 -18.44 -34.59 -2.11
C GLU A 86 -19.64 -35.47 -1.72
N GLU A 87 -20.53 -35.03 -0.81
CA GLU A 87 -21.74 -35.79 -0.49
C GLU A 87 -22.83 -35.77 -1.59
N LYS A 88 -22.68 -35.01 -2.69
CA LYS A 88 -23.78 -34.79 -3.65
C LYS A 88 -23.57 -35.08 -5.14
N GLU A 89 -22.40 -35.43 -5.67
CA GLU A 89 -22.30 -35.72 -7.11
C GLU A 89 -21.27 -36.81 -7.49
N ASP A 90 -21.66 -38.07 -7.32
CA ASP A 90 -21.12 -39.19 -8.09
C ASP A 90 -21.74 -39.21 -9.51
N LYS A 91 -21.04 -38.63 -10.51
CA LYS A 91 -20.92 -39.15 -11.89
C LYS A 91 -20.19 -38.21 -12.87
N LYS A 92 -19.09 -38.75 -13.43
CA LYS A 92 -18.46 -38.56 -14.76
C LYS A 92 -17.66 -37.26 -15.07
N ASP A 93 -16.34 -37.36 -14.91
CA ASP A 93 -15.27 -37.30 -15.93
C ASP A 93 -15.45 -36.39 -17.16
N LYS A 94 -15.78 -35.12 -16.93
CA LYS A 94 -15.37 -34.00 -17.79
C LYS A 94 -15.23 -32.67 -17.03
N LYS A 95 -15.25 -32.72 -15.69
CA LYS A 95 -15.48 -31.59 -14.77
C LYS A 95 -14.20 -31.09 -14.06
N ASP A 96 -13.03 -31.66 -14.34
CA ASP A 96 -11.78 -31.30 -13.63
C ASP A 96 -11.08 -30.03 -14.16
N LYS A 97 -11.35 -29.64 -15.41
CA LYS A 97 -10.77 -28.41 -15.98
C LYS A 97 -11.53 -27.17 -15.50
N ASP A 98 -12.86 -27.22 -15.49
CA ASP A 98 -13.72 -26.13 -15.00
C ASP A 98 -13.67 -25.97 -13.47
N LYS A 99 -13.50 -27.05 -12.70
CA LYS A 99 -13.36 -26.99 -11.23
C LYS A 99 -12.06 -26.30 -10.78
N LYS A 100 -10.94 -26.52 -11.47
CA LYS A 100 -9.68 -25.82 -11.21
C LYS A 100 -9.74 -24.33 -11.55
N GLU A 101 -10.46 -23.96 -12.61
CA GLU A 101 -10.66 -22.55 -12.99
C GLU A 101 -11.50 -21.80 -11.94
N THR A 102 -12.61 -22.39 -11.47
CA THR A 102 -13.41 -21.78 -10.39
C THR A 102 -12.65 -21.63 -9.08
N ALA A 103 -11.66 -22.50 -8.81
CA ALA A 103 -10.80 -22.40 -7.64
C ALA A 103 -9.72 -21.33 -7.77
N ALA A 104 -9.17 -21.13 -8.97
CA ALA A 104 -8.26 -20.01 -9.23
C ALA A 104 -8.99 -18.64 -9.12
N ASP A 105 -10.24 -18.60 -9.55
CA ASP A 105 -11.06 -17.38 -9.55
C ASP A 105 -11.53 -16.99 -8.14
N MET A 106 -11.92 -17.96 -7.30
CA MET A 106 -12.22 -17.71 -5.88
C MET A 106 -10.95 -17.34 -5.09
N GLY A 107 -9.77 -17.80 -5.50
CA GLY A 107 -8.49 -17.44 -4.89
C GLY A 107 -8.10 -16.00 -5.21
N SER A 108 -8.47 -15.51 -6.39
CA SER A 108 -8.30 -14.11 -6.76
C SER A 108 -9.22 -13.17 -5.94
N HIS A 109 -10.43 -13.64 -5.62
CA HIS A 109 -11.37 -12.93 -4.76
C HIS A 109 -10.83 -12.80 -3.32
N GLN A 110 -10.28 -13.88 -2.77
CA GLN A 110 -9.63 -13.87 -1.46
C GLN A 110 -8.36 -13.00 -1.44
N GLY A 111 -7.54 -13.03 -2.51
CA GLY A 111 -6.38 -12.15 -2.64
C GLY A 111 -6.73 -10.66 -2.63
N VAL A 112 -7.82 -10.28 -3.30
CA VAL A 112 -8.34 -8.89 -3.26
C VAL A 112 -8.92 -8.55 -1.90
N ALA A 113 -9.61 -9.47 -1.22
CA ALA A 113 -10.11 -9.24 0.13
C ALA A 113 -8.96 -8.93 1.12
N VAL A 114 -7.83 -9.62 1.02
CA VAL A 114 -6.62 -9.35 1.84
C VAL A 114 -6.03 -7.97 1.54
N LEU A 115 -5.92 -7.58 0.26
CA LEU A 115 -5.51 -6.22 -0.12
C LEU A 115 -6.49 -5.17 0.42
N GLY A 116 -7.78 -5.49 0.48
CA GLY A 116 -8.79 -4.57 1.00
C GLY A 116 -8.73 -4.36 2.51
N ILE A 117 -8.41 -5.39 3.28
CA ILE A 117 -8.14 -5.24 4.72
C ILE A 117 -6.99 -4.23 4.92
N ALA A 118 -5.93 -4.34 4.12
CA ALA A 118 -4.82 -3.40 4.18
C ALA A 118 -5.22 -1.97 3.74
N LEU A 119 -6.08 -1.83 2.73
CA LEU A 119 -6.53 -0.51 2.26
C LEU A 119 -7.40 0.22 3.29
N ILE A 120 -8.29 -0.50 3.98
CA ILE A 120 -9.14 0.07 5.04
C ILE A 120 -8.28 0.43 6.25
N ALA A 121 -7.32 -0.43 6.62
CA ALA A 121 -6.43 -0.24 7.77
C ALA A 121 -5.33 0.81 7.55
N MET A 122 -5.13 1.31 6.32
CA MET A 122 -4.05 2.24 6.00
C MET A 122 -4.21 3.62 6.70
N GLY A 123 -5.44 3.99 7.08
CA GLY A 123 -5.77 5.29 7.68
C GLY A 123 -5.52 5.39 9.18
N GLU A 124 -5.40 4.27 9.89
CA GLU A 124 -5.29 4.25 11.34
C GLU A 124 -4.11 3.40 11.81
N GLU A 125 -3.33 3.90 12.76
CA GLU A 125 -2.22 3.13 13.32
C GLU A 125 -2.70 1.90 14.08
N ILE A 126 -3.80 2.01 14.83
CA ILE A 126 -4.39 0.88 15.57
C ILE A 126 -4.88 -0.20 14.60
N GLY A 127 -5.61 0.21 13.55
CA GLY A 127 -6.05 -0.69 12.49
C GLY A 127 -4.88 -1.40 11.80
N SER A 128 -3.78 -0.68 11.55
CA SER A 128 -2.56 -1.24 10.98
C SER A 128 -1.97 -2.37 11.83
N GLU A 129 -1.90 -2.19 13.17
CA GLU A 129 -1.37 -3.20 14.08
C GLU A 129 -2.28 -4.41 14.22
N MET A 130 -3.59 -4.18 14.23
CA MET A 130 -4.58 -5.26 14.22
C MET A 130 -4.45 -6.10 12.94
N ALA A 131 -4.36 -5.44 11.78
CA ALA A 131 -4.20 -6.11 10.49
C ALA A 131 -2.90 -6.94 10.43
N LEU A 132 -1.79 -6.44 10.98
CA LEU A 132 -0.52 -7.19 11.07
C LEU A 132 -0.68 -8.51 11.83
N ARG A 133 -1.41 -8.52 12.94
CA ARG A 133 -1.68 -9.75 13.72
C ARG A 133 -2.54 -10.72 12.92
N THR A 134 -3.60 -10.22 12.29
CA THR A 134 -4.52 -11.03 11.50
C THR A 134 -3.84 -11.64 10.27
N PHE A 135 -2.98 -10.88 9.60
CA PHE A 135 -2.14 -11.39 8.51
C PHE A 135 -1.18 -12.48 8.97
N GLY A 136 -0.66 -12.42 10.20
CA GLY A 136 0.11 -13.51 10.79
C GLY A 136 -0.67 -14.83 10.88
N HIS A 137 -1.98 -14.77 11.14
CA HIS A 137 -2.85 -15.94 11.15
C HIS A 137 -3.16 -16.43 9.73
N LEU A 138 -3.50 -15.51 8.82
CA LEU A 138 -3.72 -15.80 7.38
C LEU A 138 -2.48 -16.43 6.72
N LEU A 139 -1.28 -16.08 7.13
CA LEU A 139 -0.04 -16.66 6.60
C LEU A 139 0.17 -18.13 7.01
N ARG A 140 -0.28 -18.52 8.22
CA ARG A 140 -0.10 -19.88 8.74
C ARG A 140 -1.15 -20.84 8.21
N TYR A 141 -2.40 -20.39 8.12
CA TYR A 141 -3.55 -21.22 7.79
C TYR A 141 -4.12 -20.97 6.39
N GLY A 142 -3.70 -19.88 5.74
CA GLY A 142 -4.18 -19.51 4.41
C GLY A 142 -3.58 -20.33 3.29
N GLU A 143 -4.32 -20.35 2.19
CA GLU A 143 -3.98 -21.03 0.96
C GLU A 143 -2.78 -20.39 0.24
N PRO A 144 -2.17 -21.09 -0.73
CA PRO A 144 -1.04 -20.54 -1.49
C PRO A 144 -1.32 -19.18 -2.15
N THR A 145 -2.55 -18.95 -2.62
CA THR A 145 -3.01 -17.67 -3.20
C THR A 145 -3.02 -16.55 -2.16
N LEU A 146 -3.55 -16.81 -0.96
CA LEU A 146 -3.53 -15.89 0.17
C LEU A 146 -2.08 -15.60 0.62
N ARG A 147 -1.23 -16.63 0.68
CA ARG A 147 0.20 -16.47 1.02
C ARG A 147 0.95 -15.56 0.04
N ARG A 148 0.56 -15.55 -1.24
CA ARG A 148 1.10 -14.63 -2.26
C ARG A 148 0.59 -13.19 -2.09
N ALA A 149 -0.64 -13.00 -1.62
CA ALA A 149 -1.26 -11.68 -1.47
C ALA A 149 -0.83 -10.94 -0.18
N VAL A 150 -0.55 -11.67 0.91
CA VAL A 150 -0.23 -11.04 2.21
C VAL A 150 1.01 -10.13 2.16
N PRO A 151 2.14 -10.47 1.51
CA PRO A 151 3.28 -9.56 1.40
C PRO A 151 2.92 -8.21 0.76
N LEU A 152 2.03 -8.23 -0.24
CA LEU A 152 1.55 -7.00 -0.91
C LEU A 152 0.68 -6.17 0.02
N ALA A 153 -0.16 -6.82 0.82
CA ALA A 153 -0.96 -6.15 1.84
C ALA A 153 -0.10 -5.53 2.95
N LEU A 154 0.97 -6.22 3.38
CA LEU A 154 1.96 -5.67 4.32
C LEU A 154 2.65 -4.42 3.75
N ALA A 155 2.95 -4.41 2.45
CA ALA A 155 3.52 -3.25 1.78
C ALA A 155 2.57 -2.05 1.77
N LEU A 156 1.28 -2.28 1.52
CA LEU A 156 0.26 -1.23 1.46
C LEU A 156 0.02 -0.57 2.83
N ILE A 157 0.08 -1.34 3.92
CA ILE A 157 -0.07 -0.77 5.28
C ILE A 157 1.11 0.14 5.65
N SER A 158 2.32 -0.19 5.19
CA SER A 158 3.56 0.46 5.63
C SER A 158 4.37 1.06 4.47
N VAL A 159 3.69 1.78 3.57
CA VAL A 159 4.34 2.48 2.45
C VAL A 159 5.29 3.55 2.98
N SER A 160 6.54 3.51 2.52
CA SER A 160 7.66 4.39 2.98
C SER A 160 7.87 4.43 4.50
N ASN A 161 7.38 3.44 5.25
CA ASN A 161 7.58 3.29 6.68
C ASN A 161 8.31 1.97 6.99
N PRO A 162 9.65 1.97 7.07
CA PRO A 162 10.42 0.77 7.31
C PRO A 162 10.36 0.34 8.77
N ARG A 163 9.22 -0.23 9.20
CA ARG A 163 9.10 -0.91 10.50
C ARG A 163 9.88 -2.22 10.48
N LEU A 164 10.76 -2.41 11.46
CA LEU A 164 11.65 -3.58 11.54
C LEU A 164 10.87 -4.91 11.57
N ASN A 165 9.74 -4.95 12.27
CA ASN A 165 8.90 -6.16 12.35
C ASN A 165 8.41 -6.63 10.96
N ILE A 166 8.09 -5.69 10.07
CA ILE A 166 7.60 -5.99 8.71
C ILE A 166 8.78 -6.39 7.82
N LEU A 167 9.94 -5.73 7.97
CA LEU A 167 11.14 -6.10 7.22
C LEU A 167 11.63 -7.51 7.56
N ASP A 168 11.62 -7.89 8.84
CA ASP A 168 12.07 -9.21 9.27
C ASP A 168 11.10 -10.33 8.86
N THR A 169 9.80 -10.02 8.71
CA THR A 169 8.82 -10.98 8.17
C THR A 169 8.95 -11.12 6.64
N LEU A 170 9.03 -10.00 5.90
CA LEU A 170 9.25 -10.00 4.45
C LEU A 170 10.59 -10.64 4.05
N SER A 171 11.63 -10.48 4.87
CA SER A 171 12.93 -11.14 4.68
C SER A 171 12.80 -12.65 4.68
N LYS A 172 12.06 -13.22 5.64
CA LYS A 172 11.82 -14.67 5.70
C LYS A 172 11.06 -15.17 4.47
N PHE A 173 10.07 -14.41 4.00
CA PHE A 173 9.28 -14.77 2.82
C PHE A 173 10.03 -14.62 1.50
N SER A 174 11.07 -13.78 1.44
CA SER A 174 11.91 -13.67 0.25
C SER A 174 12.68 -14.96 -0.07
N HIS A 175 12.91 -15.82 0.93
CA HIS A 175 13.55 -17.14 0.79
C HIS A 175 12.56 -18.31 0.68
N ASP A 176 11.26 -18.04 0.48
CA ASP A 176 10.26 -19.09 0.30
C ASP A 176 10.52 -19.88 -1.01
N ALA A 177 10.12 -21.16 -1.01
CA ALA A 177 10.27 -22.06 -2.15
C ALA A 177 9.32 -21.71 -3.31
N ASP A 178 8.17 -21.07 -3.03
CA ASP A 178 7.29 -20.57 -4.09
C ASP A 178 7.86 -19.26 -4.68
N PRO A 179 8.25 -19.26 -5.96
CA PRO A 179 8.80 -18.06 -6.59
C PRO A 179 7.82 -16.88 -6.52
N GLU A 180 6.51 -17.08 -6.65
CA GLU A 180 5.55 -15.96 -6.65
C GLU A 180 5.50 -15.23 -5.30
N VAL A 181 5.60 -15.96 -4.19
CA VAL A 181 5.67 -15.37 -2.84
C VAL A 181 6.98 -14.61 -2.66
N SER A 182 8.10 -15.17 -3.15
CA SER A 182 9.41 -14.53 -3.11
C SER A 182 9.42 -13.21 -3.89
N HIS A 183 8.94 -13.20 -5.15
CA HIS A 183 8.83 -11.98 -5.96
C HIS A 183 7.98 -10.91 -5.26
N ASN A 184 6.81 -11.28 -4.73
CA ASN A 184 5.92 -10.35 -4.04
C ASN A 184 6.54 -9.79 -2.76
N SER A 185 7.32 -10.60 -2.04
CA SER A 185 7.96 -10.20 -0.80
C SER A 185 9.17 -9.28 -1.03
N ILE A 186 9.95 -9.52 -2.09
CA ILE A 186 11.03 -8.64 -2.52
C ILE A 186 10.48 -7.29 -2.98
N PHE A 187 9.40 -7.29 -3.78
CA PHE A 187 8.74 -6.07 -4.20
C PHE A 187 8.16 -5.28 -3.01
N ALA A 188 7.44 -5.98 -2.12
CA ALA A 188 6.88 -5.40 -0.90
C ALA A 188 7.95 -4.72 -0.04
N MET A 189 9.11 -5.35 0.10
CA MET A 189 10.26 -4.82 0.81
C MET A 189 10.79 -3.52 0.18
N GLY A 190 10.82 -3.44 -1.15
CA GLY A 190 11.18 -2.23 -1.89
C GLY A 190 10.18 -1.08 -1.68
N MET A 191 8.88 -1.38 -1.67
CA MET A 191 7.82 -0.40 -1.41
C MET A 191 7.86 0.16 0.01
N VAL A 192 8.01 -0.70 1.02
CA VAL A 192 8.10 -0.32 2.44
C VAL A 192 9.28 0.61 2.70
N GLY A 193 10.40 0.37 2.01
CA GLY A 193 11.60 1.19 2.10
C GLY A 193 11.67 2.37 1.15
N SER A 194 10.63 2.61 0.36
CA SER A 194 10.71 3.58 -0.73
C SER A 194 11.09 4.97 -0.23
N GLY A 195 12.13 5.56 -0.84
CA GLY A 195 12.59 6.90 -0.47
C GLY A 195 13.23 7.05 0.91
N THR A 196 13.35 5.99 1.71
CA THR A 196 13.84 6.11 3.09
C THR A 196 15.35 5.96 3.20
N ASN A 197 16.00 5.40 2.17
CA ASN A 197 17.44 5.12 2.15
C ASN A 197 17.93 4.37 3.43
N ASN A 198 17.10 3.47 3.98
CA ASN A 198 17.43 2.76 5.21
C ASN A 198 18.60 1.78 4.97
N ALA A 199 19.70 1.98 5.70
CA ALA A 199 20.93 1.21 5.54
C ALA A 199 20.75 -0.30 5.76
N ARG A 200 19.91 -0.71 6.72
CA ARG A 200 19.65 -2.14 7.00
C ARG A 200 18.92 -2.81 5.85
N LEU A 201 17.90 -2.15 5.30
CA LEU A 201 17.15 -2.63 4.15
C LEU A 201 18.04 -2.74 2.90
N ALA A 202 18.86 -1.72 2.65
CA ALA A 202 19.80 -1.71 1.54
C ALA A 202 20.87 -2.81 1.66
N ALA A 203 21.31 -3.15 2.87
CA ALA A 203 22.20 -4.28 3.10
C ALA A 203 21.52 -5.62 2.81
N MET A 204 20.28 -5.80 3.28
CA MET A 204 19.49 -7.02 3.05
C MET A 204 19.20 -7.24 1.57
N LEU A 205 18.80 -6.19 0.83
CA LEU A 205 18.59 -6.27 -0.62
C LEU A 205 19.88 -6.58 -1.40
N ARG A 206 21.05 -6.15 -0.90
CA ARG A 206 22.34 -6.53 -1.51
C ARG A 206 22.66 -8.01 -1.30
N GLN A 207 22.37 -8.56 -0.12
CA GLN A 207 22.52 -9.99 0.15
C GLN A 207 21.57 -10.83 -0.72
N LEU A 208 20.31 -10.40 -0.85
CA LEU A 208 19.33 -11.06 -1.72
C LEU A 208 19.74 -11.04 -3.20
N ALA A 209 20.36 -9.95 -3.66
CA ALA A 209 20.88 -9.87 -5.03
C ALA A 209 21.99 -10.90 -5.30
N GLN A 210 22.85 -11.17 -4.31
CA GLN A 210 23.89 -12.20 -4.43
C GLN A 210 23.29 -13.61 -4.38
N TYR A 211 22.30 -13.84 -3.52
CA TYR A 211 21.62 -15.12 -3.38
C TYR A 211 20.86 -15.50 -4.67
N HIS A 212 20.09 -14.57 -5.23
CA HIS A 212 19.30 -14.78 -6.45
C HIS A 212 20.05 -14.45 -7.75
N ALA A 213 21.38 -14.41 -7.74
CA ALA A 213 22.18 -14.06 -8.92
C ALA A 213 21.96 -14.99 -10.12
N LYS A 214 21.53 -16.24 -9.87
CA LYS A 214 21.28 -17.26 -10.91
C LYS A 214 19.92 -17.13 -11.58
N ASP A 215 18.93 -16.50 -10.93
CA ASP A 215 17.56 -16.40 -11.42
C ASP A 215 17.27 -14.98 -11.95
N PRO A 216 17.10 -14.78 -13.27
CA PRO A 216 16.91 -13.45 -13.86
C PRO A 216 15.67 -12.72 -13.34
N ASN A 217 14.57 -13.44 -13.09
CA ASN A 217 13.30 -12.86 -12.64
C ASN A 217 13.37 -12.34 -11.20
N ASN A 218 13.97 -13.13 -10.30
CA ASN A 218 14.20 -12.72 -8.92
C ASN A 218 15.19 -11.56 -8.85
N LEU A 219 16.26 -11.60 -9.67
CA LEU A 219 17.23 -10.52 -9.75
C LEU A 219 16.62 -9.21 -10.27
N PHE A 220 15.73 -9.28 -11.26
CA PHE A 220 14.97 -8.12 -11.74
C PHE A 220 14.17 -7.50 -10.61
N MET A 221 13.48 -8.31 -9.81
CA MET A 221 12.69 -7.82 -8.68
C MET A 221 13.55 -7.17 -7.58
N VAL A 222 14.71 -7.78 -7.26
CA VAL A 222 15.64 -7.21 -6.26
C VAL A 222 16.20 -5.87 -6.75
N ARG A 223 16.55 -5.75 -8.03
CA ARG A 223 17.03 -4.48 -8.60
C ARG A 223 15.95 -3.39 -8.58
N LEU A 224 14.71 -3.75 -8.88
CA LEU A 224 13.58 -2.85 -8.77
C LEU A 224 13.40 -2.38 -7.32
N ALA A 225 13.42 -3.30 -6.36
CA ALA A 225 13.33 -2.97 -4.94
C ALA A 225 14.47 -2.04 -4.49
N GLN A 226 15.71 -2.29 -4.92
CA GLN A 226 16.85 -1.40 -4.66
C GLN A 226 16.62 0.00 -5.25
N GLY A 227 16.12 0.08 -6.49
CA GLY A 227 15.75 1.34 -7.12
C GLY A 227 14.70 2.12 -6.32
N LEU A 228 13.67 1.43 -5.80
CA LEU A 228 12.65 2.05 -4.95
C LEU A 228 13.23 2.56 -3.63
N THR A 229 14.16 1.84 -3.00
CA THR A 229 14.76 2.30 -1.72
C THR A 229 15.56 3.59 -1.86
N HIS A 230 16.17 3.83 -3.02
CA HIS A 230 16.97 5.03 -3.34
C HIS A 230 16.21 6.01 -4.25
N LEU A 231 14.88 5.93 -4.27
CA LEU A 231 14.02 6.75 -5.11
C LEU A 231 14.26 8.25 -4.84
N GLY A 232 14.61 9.00 -5.88
CA GLY A 232 15.04 10.41 -5.74
C GLY A 232 16.30 10.61 -4.87
N LYS A 233 17.20 9.62 -4.77
CA LYS A 233 18.30 9.59 -3.77
C LYS A 233 17.82 9.66 -2.31
N GLY A 234 16.56 9.30 -2.05
CA GLY A 234 15.91 9.40 -0.75
C GLY A 234 15.05 10.66 -0.57
N THR A 235 14.98 11.56 -1.55
CA THR A 235 14.18 12.79 -1.41
C THR A 235 12.72 12.60 -1.79
N LEU A 236 12.34 11.46 -2.35
CA LEU A 236 10.99 11.18 -2.85
C LEU A 236 10.38 9.99 -2.11
N THR A 237 9.14 10.09 -1.67
CA THR A 237 8.36 9.03 -1.00
C THR A 237 7.17 8.59 -1.84
N LEU A 238 6.59 7.43 -1.50
CA LEU A 238 5.37 6.90 -2.10
C LEU A 238 4.15 6.97 -1.15
N CYS A 239 4.26 7.67 -0.02
CA CYS A 239 3.17 7.77 0.95
C CYS A 239 1.93 8.42 0.32
N PRO A 240 0.74 7.79 0.40
CA PRO A 240 -0.48 8.35 -0.16
C PRO A 240 -1.14 9.41 0.73
N TYR A 241 -0.66 9.60 1.95
CA TYR A 241 -1.18 10.57 2.90
C TYR A 241 -0.33 11.84 2.94
N HIS A 242 -1.03 12.97 3.04
CA HIS A 242 -0.52 14.34 3.16
C HIS A 242 -0.83 14.91 4.53
N SER A 243 -0.03 15.91 4.95
CA SER A 243 -0.33 16.80 6.07
C SER A 243 -0.51 16.04 7.38
N ASP A 244 0.60 15.52 7.95
CA ASP A 244 0.58 14.76 9.20
C ASP A 244 -0.41 13.57 9.15
N ARG A 245 -0.46 12.86 8.01
CA ARG A 245 -1.33 11.70 7.75
C ARG A 245 -2.85 11.98 7.77
N GLN A 246 -3.28 13.24 7.76
CA GLN A 246 -4.70 13.59 7.86
C GLN A 246 -5.45 13.48 6.54
N LEU A 247 -4.79 13.77 5.40
CA LEU A 247 -5.45 13.85 4.11
C LEU A 247 -4.97 12.73 3.19
N MET A 248 -5.89 11.88 2.74
CA MET A 248 -5.59 10.80 1.78
C MET A 248 -5.71 11.32 0.34
N SER A 249 -4.63 11.26 -0.43
CA SER A 249 -4.68 11.56 -1.86
C SER A 249 -5.20 10.37 -2.66
N GLN A 250 -6.37 10.56 -3.29
CA GLN A 250 -7.03 9.52 -4.07
C GLN A 250 -6.18 9.04 -5.27
N VAL A 251 -5.41 9.95 -5.86
CA VAL A 251 -4.56 9.67 -7.04
C VAL A 251 -3.36 8.80 -6.66
N ALA A 252 -2.73 9.08 -5.50
CA ALA A 252 -1.61 8.29 -5.02
C ALA A 252 -2.05 6.86 -4.67
N VAL A 253 -3.19 6.71 -3.99
CA VAL A 253 -3.79 5.41 -3.68
C VAL A 253 -4.13 4.64 -4.96
N ALA A 254 -4.67 5.31 -5.98
CA ALA A 254 -4.98 4.70 -7.27
C ALA A 254 -3.73 4.13 -7.96
N GLY A 255 -2.63 4.89 -7.97
CA GLY A 255 -1.35 4.45 -8.52
C GLY A 255 -0.79 3.23 -7.80
N LEU A 256 -0.82 3.22 -6.47
CA LEU A 256 -0.37 2.09 -5.65
C LEU A 256 -1.24 0.85 -5.84
N LEU A 257 -2.57 1.00 -5.83
CA LEU A 257 -3.51 -0.13 -6.01
C LEU A 257 -3.39 -0.76 -7.39
N THR A 258 -3.22 0.04 -8.45
CA THR A 258 -3.05 -0.47 -9.82
C THR A 258 -1.83 -1.39 -9.92
N VAL A 259 -0.75 -1.02 -9.25
CA VAL A 259 0.47 -1.80 -9.20
C VAL A 259 0.27 -3.06 -8.37
N LEU A 260 -0.29 -2.95 -7.15
CA LEU A 260 -0.51 -4.10 -6.26
C LEU A 260 -1.47 -5.15 -6.83
N VAL A 261 -2.55 -4.74 -7.50
CA VAL A 261 -3.48 -5.66 -8.18
C VAL A 261 -2.78 -6.37 -9.35
N SER A 262 -1.83 -5.70 -10.02
CA SER A 262 -1.02 -6.31 -11.07
C SER A 262 -0.01 -7.34 -10.53
N PHE A 263 0.43 -7.18 -9.27
CA PHE A 263 1.27 -8.18 -8.58
C PHE A 263 0.51 -9.43 -8.11
N LEU A 264 -0.83 -9.48 -8.24
CA LEU A 264 -1.58 -10.73 -8.06
C LEU A 264 -1.33 -11.74 -9.19
N ASP A 265 -0.79 -11.31 -10.34
CA ASP A 265 -0.27 -12.20 -11.40
C ASP A 265 1.06 -11.68 -11.96
N VAL A 266 2.12 -11.90 -11.17
CA VAL A 266 3.47 -11.41 -11.48
C VAL A 266 4.01 -11.98 -12.78
N LYS A 267 3.76 -13.27 -13.05
CA LYS A 267 4.37 -14.00 -14.18
C LYS A 267 3.87 -13.46 -15.52
N ASN A 268 2.57 -13.24 -15.65
CA ASN A 268 1.98 -12.84 -16.93
C ASN A 268 2.09 -11.33 -17.16
N ILE A 269 1.93 -10.53 -16.11
CA ILE A 269 1.81 -9.07 -16.23
C ILE A 269 3.19 -8.40 -16.11
N ILE A 270 3.87 -8.62 -14.99
CA ILE A 270 5.07 -7.86 -14.62
C ILE A 270 6.36 -8.49 -15.10
N LEU A 271 6.43 -9.81 -15.27
CA LEU A 271 7.59 -10.49 -15.87
C LEU A 271 7.40 -10.78 -17.37
N GLY A 272 6.18 -10.59 -17.88
CA GLY A 272 5.80 -10.86 -19.26
C GLY A 272 5.77 -9.60 -20.13
N LYS A 273 4.56 -9.13 -20.46
CA LYS A 273 4.36 -8.13 -21.53
C LYS A 273 4.27 -6.68 -21.03
N SER A 274 3.93 -6.46 -19.77
CA SER A 274 3.40 -5.18 -19.30
C SER A 274 4.19 -4.59 -18.13
N HIS A 275 5.51 -4.53 -18.25
CA HIS A 275 6.38 -3.87 -17.27
C HIS A 275 6.02 -2.41 -17.01
N TYR A 276 5.41 -1.73 -18.00
CA TYR A 276 5.08 -0.31 -17.94
C TYR A 276 4.03 0.04 -16.86
N ILE A 277 3.28 -0.93 -16.34
CA ILE A 277 2.30 -0.68 -15.27
C ILE A 277 3.00 -0.18 -13.99
N LEU A 278 4.28 -0.52 -13.81
CA LEU A 278 5.10 0.00 -12.72
C LEU A 278 5.23 1.53 -12.75
N TYR A 279 5.06 2.18 -13.92
CA TYR A 279 4.98 3.64 -14.00
C TYR A 279 3.73 4.22 -13.33
N GLY A 280 2.73 3.39 -12.99
CA GLY A 280 1.63 3.80 -12.11
C GLY A 280 2.10 4.30 -10.75
N LEU A 281 3.28 3.87 -10.28
CA LEU A 281 3.90 4.39 -9.05
C LEU A 281 4.24 5.88 -9.14
N VAL A 282 4.42 6.44 -10.33
CA VAL A 282 4.76 7.87 -10.53
C VAL A 282 3.67 8.78 -9.97
N ALA A 283 2.41 8.36 -10.04
CA ALA A 283 1.28 9.12 -9.47
C ALA A 283 1.36 9.26 -7.94
N ALA A 284 2.10 8.37 -7.27
CA ALA A 284 2.32 8.39 -5.83
C ALA A 284 3.67 9.02 -5.42
N MET A 285 4.56 9.36 -6.37
CA MET A 285 5.88 9.92 -6.06
C MET A 285 5.79 11.37 -5.62
N GLN A 286 6.29 11.67 -4.42
CA GLN A 286 6.22 13.02 -3.85
C GLN A 286 7.48 13.42 -3.08
N PRO A 287 7.85 14.71 -3.08
CA PRO A 287 9.03 15.17 -2.35
C PRO A 287 8.81 15.15 -0.83
N ARG A 288 9.79 14.59 -0.13
CA ARG A 288 9.82 14.47 1.34
C ARG A 288 10.59 15.61 2.02
N MET A 289 11.34 16.38 1.25
CA MET A 289 12.18 17.45 1.78
C MET A 289 11.34 18.64 2.22
N LEU A 290 11.63 19.16 3.41
CA LEU A 290 11.17 20.45 3.88
C LEU A 290 12.06 21.53 3.29
N VAL A 291 11.49 22.35 2.42
CA VAL A 291 12.13 23.51 1.81
C VAL A 291 11.31 24.75 2.13
N THR A 292 12.00 25.78 2.60
CA THR A 292 11.40 27.06 2.97
C THR A 292 11.69 28.11 1.90
N PHE A 293 10.66 28.87 1.54
CA PHE A 293 10.73 29.97 0.58
C PHE A 293 10.27 31.28 1.22
N ASP A 294 10.83 32.38 0.75
CA ASP A 294 10.36 33.74 1.06
C ASP A 294 9.10 34.09 0.21
N GLU A 295 8.47 35.24 0.47
CA GLU A 295 7.30 35.71 -0.29
C GLU A 295 7.58 35.91 -1.79
N GLU A 296 8.85 36.15 -2.13
CA GLU A 296 9.33 36.26 -3.52
C GLU A 296 9.76 34.90 -4.13
N LEU A 297 9.38 33.78 -3.51
CA LEU A 297 9.70 32.40 -3.95
C LEU A 297 11.20 32.08 -4.01
N ARG A 298 12.03 32.86 -3.31
CA ARG A 298 13.47 32.61 -3.18
C ARG A 298 13.71 31.62 -2.02
N PRO A 299 14.60 30.62 -2.18
CA PRO A 299 14.89 29.67 -1.10
C PRO A 299 15.55 30.41 0.07
N LEU A 300 14.96 30.28 1.25
CA LEU A 300 15.43 30.93 2.47
C LEU A 300 15.87 29.85 3.46
N PRO A 301 17.17 29.76 3.82
CA PRO A 301 17.62 28.81 4.83
C PRO A 301 17.20 29.30 6.22
N VAL A 302 16.34 28.54 6.88
CA VAL A 302 15.86 28.83 8.24
C VAL A 302 16.14 27.63 9.14
N SER A 303 16.43 27.91 10.41
CA SER A 303 16.64 26.89 11.42
C SER A 303 15.31 26.27 11.83
N VAL A 304 15.20 24.95 11.67
CA VAL A 304 14.05 24.13 12.04
C VAL A 304 14.46 23.10 13.10
N ARG A 305 13.57 22.85 14.06
CA ARG A 305 13.68 21.77 15.03
C ARG A 305 12.89 20.58 14.50
N VAL A 306 13.57 19.46 14.28
CA VAL A 306 12.94 18.21 13.84
C VAL A 306 12.96 17.24 15.00
N GLY A 307 11.82 16.63 15.32
CA GLY A 307 11.69 15.64 16.39
C GLY A 307 10.52 14.70 16.14
N GLN A 308 10.34 13.71 17.02
CA GLN A 308 9.23 12.76 16.93
C GLN A 308 7.90 13.48 17.16
N ALA A 309 6.93 13.27 16.28
CA ALA A 309 5.59 13.83 16.41
C ALA A 309 4.89 13.25 17.67
N VAL A 310 4.26 14.12 18.45
CA VAL A 310 3.46 13.76 19.62
C VAL A 310 2.07 14.36 19.48
N ASP A 311 1.06 13.56 19.82
CA ASP A 311 -0.31 14.05 19.84
C ASP A 311 -0.52 15.03 20.99
N VAL A 312 -0.98 16.21 20.63
CA VAL A 312 -1.09 17.39 21.48
C VAL A 312 -2.49 17.49 22.11
N VAL A 313 -3.44 16.68 21.61
CA VAL A 313 -4.84 16.68 22.06
C VAL A 313 -4.91 16.27 23.54
N GLY A 314 -5.50 17.13 24.38
CA GLY A 314 -5.72 16.88 25.81
C GLY A 314 -4.60 17.35 26.73
N GLN A 315 -3.52 17.95 26.22
CA GLN A 315 -2.47 18.55 27.06
C GLN A 315 -2.81 19.99 27.44
N ALA A 316 -2.69 20.32 28.73
CA ALA A 316 -2.94 21.67 29.23
C ALA A 316 -1.73 22.60 29.01
N GLY A 317 -1.99 23.84 28.54
CA GLY A 317 -0.98 24.89 28.38
C GLY A 317 -0.64 25.20 26.92
N LYS A 318 0.63 25.50 26.63
CA LYS A 318 1.22 25.57 25.27
C LYS A 318 2.08 24.31 25.03
N PRO A 319 1.45 23.14 24.83
CA PRO A 319 2.17 21.91 24.57
C PRO A 319 2.94 21.97 23.24
N LYS A 320 4.13 21.35 23.21
CA LYS A 320 4.93 21.23 21.98
C LYS A 320 4.49 20.00 21.20
N ALA A 321 4.47 20.10 19.88
CA ALA A 321 4.08 18.99 19.02
C ALA A 321 5.23 17.99 18.76
N ILE A 322 6.45 18.32 19.19
CA ILE A 322 7.65 17.51 18.99
C ILE A 322 8.30 17.08 20.31
N THR A 323 8.85 15.87 20.32
CA THR A 323 9.75 15.37 21.37
C THR A 323 11.13 15.02 20.81
N GLY A 324 12.18 15.18 21.63
CA GLY A 324 13.55 14.79 21.26
C GLY A 324 14.08 15.51 20.01
N PHE A 325 14.11 16.84 20.02
CA PHE A 325 14.42 17.62 18.82
C PHE A 325 15.92 17.76 18.53
N GLN A 326 16.27 17.78 17.25
CA GLN A 326 17.55 18.25 16.73
C GLN A 326 17.32 19.49 15.88
N THR A 327 18.23 20.46 15.95
CA THR A 327 18.13 21.68 15.16
C THR A 327 18.91 21.50 13.87
N HIS A 328 18.23 21.68 12.74
CA HIS A 328 18.79 21.60 11.41
C HIS A 328 18.48 22.91 10.65
N THR A 329 19.25 23.21 9.62
CA THR A 329 18.96 24.30 8.69
C THR A 329 18.30 23.75 7.43
N THR A 330 17.23 24.39 6.95
CA THR A 330 16.56 23.97 5.71
C THR A 330 17.49 24.10 4.50
N PRO A 331 17.43 23.17 3.53
CA PRO A 331 16.46 22.08 3.37
C PRO A 331 16.78 20.83 4.21
N VAL A 332 15.75 20.24 4.84
CA VAL A 332 15.88 19.05 5.71
C VAL A 332 15.00 17.92 5.19
N LEU A 333 15.47 16.67 5.30
CA LEU A 333 14.68 15.49 4.99
C LEU A 333 14.04 14.99 6.29
N LEU A 334 12.70 15.02 6.35
CA LEU A 334 11.95 14.58 7.53
C LEU A 334 11.82 13.06 7.53
N ALA A 335 12.20 12.36 8.60
CA ALA A 335 11.95 10.92 8.71
C ALA A 335 10.46 10.61 8.94
N HIS A 336 10.12 9.32 9.01
CA HIS A 336 8.72 8.92 9.07
C HIS A 336 8.21 9.08 10.50
N GLY A 337 7.18 9.91 10.71
CA GLY A 337 6.69 10.23 12.06
C GLY A 337 7.51 11.32 12.76
N GLU A 338 8.44 11.96 12.05
CA GLU A 338 9.07 13.19 12.50
C GLU A 338 8.25 14.39 12.05
N ARG A 339 8.20 15.41 12.91
CA ARG A 339 7.57 16.70 12.64
C ARG A 339 8.60 17.81 12.81
N ALA A 340 8.48 18.84 11.98
CA ALA A 340 9.30 20.03 12.07
C ALA A 340 8.54 21.19 12.75
N GLU A 341 9.25 21.97 13.55
CA GLU A 341 8.83 23.26 14.07
C GLU A 341 9.91 24.31 13.76
N LEU A 342 9.54 25.58 13.55
CA LEU A 342 10.54 26.65 13.38
C LEU A 342 11.30 26.90 14.68
N ALA A 343 12.61 27.10 14.59
CA ALA A 343 13.43 27.41 15.75
C ALA A 343 13.38 28.89 16.16
N THR A 344 13.12 29.78 15.20
CA THR A 344 13.11 31.24 15.36
C THR A 344 11.73 31.82 15.06
N GLU A 345 11.36 32.91 15.76
CA GLU A 345 10.08 33.64 15.56
C GLU A 345 10.19 34.78 14.53
N GLU A 346 11.36 34.92 13.88
CA GLU A 346 11.63 35.89 12.80
C GLU A 346 10.68 35.72 11.62
N TYR A 347 10.26 34.47 11.37
CA TYR A 347 9.43 34.09 10.25
C TYR A 347 8.19 33.34 10.74
N LEU A 348 7.03 33.69 10.18
CA LEU A 348 5.78 33.00 10.39
C LEU A 348 5.45 32.15 9.15
N PRO A 349 5.16 30.85 9.30
CA PRO A 349 4.76 30.02 8.19
C PRO A 349 3.31 30.32 7.82
N VAL A 350 3.01 30.36 6.52
CA VAL A 350 1.64 30.54 6.03
C VAL A 350 0.78 29.29 6.33
N THR A 351 1.41 28.11 6.37
CA THR A 351 0.76 26.85 6.71
C THR A 351 1.05 26.44 8.16
N PRO A 352 0.07 25.88 8.89
CA PRO A 352 0.27 25.38 10.25
C PRO A 352 1.13 24.10 10.32
N ILE A 353 1.29 23.41 9.19
CA ILE A 353 2.08 22.19 9.05
C ILE A 353 3.31 22.51 8.20
N LEU A 354 4.48 22.12 8.70
CA LEU A 354 5.77 22.31 8.03
C LEU A 354 6.18 21.03 7.29
N GLU A 355 5.54 20.78 6.15
CA GLU A 355 5.84 19.65 5.27
C GLU A 355 6.06 20.13 3.83
N GLY A 356 7.03 19.53 3.13
CA GLY A 356 7.28 19.81 1.73
C GLY A 356 7.74 21.26 1.49
N PHE A 357 6.94 22.02 0.75
CA PHE A 357 7.26 23.41 0.41
C PHE A 357 6.48 24.38 1.30
N VAL A 358 7.20 25.14 2.12
CA VAL A 358 6.60 26.10 3.05
C VAL A 358 7.01 27.52 2.65
N ILE A 359 6.02 28.39 2.51
CA ILE A 359 6.24 29.83 2.35
C ILE A 359 6.27 30.47 3.74
N LEU A 360 7.34 31.20 4.00
CA LEU A 360 7.58 31.95 5.22
C LEU A 360 7.34 33.43 4.95
N ARG A 361 6.59 34.08 5.85
CA ARG A 361 6.42 35.53 5.87
C ARG A 361 7.26 36.11 7.00
N LYS A 362 7.92 37.24 6.76
CA LYS A 362 8.59 37.98 7.84
C LYS A 362 7.58 38.43 8.88
N ASN A 363 7.87 38.16 10.15
CA ASN A 363 6.98 38.53 11.23
C ASN A 363 6.98 40.06 11.41
N PRO A 364 5.84 40.76 11.25
CA PRO A 364 5.77 42.22 11.39
C PRO A 364 5.94 42.69 12.85
N ASN A 365 5.81 41.79 13.83
CA ASN A 365 5.95 42.08 15.25
C ASN A 365 7.34 41.71 15.81
N TYR A 366 8.29 41.33 14.94
CA TYR A 366 9.63 40.98 15.37
C TYR A 366 10.46 42.27 15.53
N GLU A 367 10.54 42.77 16.75
CA GLU A 367 11.54 43.78 17.12
C GLU A 367 12.90 43.08 17.25
N THR A 368 13.86 43.51 16.42
CA THR A 368 15.27 43.08 16.46
C THR A 368 15.96 43.38 17.78
#